data_AF-A0A4Z0JCT1-F1
#
_entry.id   AF-A0A4Z0JCT1-F1
#
_cell.length_a   1.000
_cell.length_b   1.000
_cell.length_c   1.000
_cell.angle_alpha   90.00
_cell.angle_beta   90.00
_cell.angle_gamma   90.00
#
_symmetry.space_group_name_H-M   'P 1'
#
loop_
_entity.id
_entity.type
_entity.pdbx_description
1 polymer ?
#
loop_
_entity_poly.entity_id
_entity_poly.type
_entity_poly.pdbx_seq_one_letter_code
_entity_poly.pdbx_strand_id
1 'polypeptide(L)'
;MFIQVPTDMDEVQLRQLQLKQHGEDVTEDAIIRQAVLDIFQNVLDQIEDGHYDTATWAGEQLTVTDINGEQTATVAPQGDTFIADFRQNADATEDYLEQQAIKASGAR
;
A
#
# COMPACT_ATOMS: atom_id res chain seq x y z
N MET A 1 -17.29 -3.76 9.71
CA MET A 1 -16.68 -4.82 8.88
C MET A 1 -15.25 -4.39 8.65
N PHE A 2 -14.25 -5.08 9.21
CA PHE A 2 -12.86 -4.80 8.85
C PHE A 2 -12.70 -5.26 7.40
N ILE A 3 -12.48 -4.31 6.50
CA ILE A 3 -12.25 -4.61 5.08
C ILE A 3 -10.78 -5.04 5.02
N GLN A 4 -10.53 -6.35 5.14
CA GLN A 4 -9.18 -6.95 5.14
C GLN A 4 -8.42 -6.53 3.89
N VAL A 5 -7.30 -5.82 4.06
CA VAL A 5 -6.43 -5.37 2.97
C VAL A 5 -6.05 -6.57 2.09
N PRO A 6 -6.27 -6.53 0.76
CA PRO A 6 -6.00 -7.66 -0.12
C PRO A 6 -4.50 -7.88 -0.23
N THR A 7 -4.07 -9.13 -0.04
CA THR A 7 -2.65 -9.52 -0.14
C THR A 7 -2.33 -10.32 -1.41
N ASP A 8 -3.33 -10.62 -2.25
CA ASP A 8 -3.14 -11.28 -3.53
C ASP A 8 -4.25 -10.95 -4.54
N MET A 9 -4.14 -11.48 -5.76
CA MET A 9 -5.10 -11.25 -6.84
C MET A 9 -6.47 -11.92 -6.62
N ASP A 10 -6.53 -13.04 -5.90
CA ASP A 10 -7.80 -13.71 -5.59
C ASP A 10 -8.61 -12.85 -4.59
N GLU A 11 -7.94 -12.26 -3.59
CA GLU A 11 -8.53 -11.31 -2.66
C GLU A 11 -8.96 -10.00 -3.33
N VAL A 12 -8.17 -9.51 -4.30
CA VAL A 12 -8.56 -8.34 -5.13
C VAL A 12 -9.85 -8.61 -5.89
N GLN A 13 -9.97 -9.77 -6.55
CA GLN A 13 -11.17 -10.16 -7.29
C GLN A 13 -12.37 -10.36 -6.37
N LEU A 14 -12.16 -10.99 -5.20
CA LEU A 14 -13.20 -11.16 -4.21
C LEU A 14 -13.71 -9.81 -3.71
N ARG A 15 -12.80 -8.86 -3.42
CA ARG A 15 -13.17 -7.50 -3.02
C ARG A 15 -13.92 -6.77 -4.13
N GLN A 16 -13.47 -6.87 -5.37
CA GLN A 16 -14.17 -6.27 -6.50
C GLN A 16 -15.61 -6.80 -6.61
N LEU A 17 -15.79 -8.11 -6.46
CA LEU A 17 -17.10 -8.74 -6.49
C LEU A 17 -17.99 -8.24 -5.35
N GLN A 18 -17.46 -8.10 -4.13
CA GLN A 18 -18.18 -7.57 -2.98
C GLN A 18 -18.64 -6.12 -3.20
N LEU A 19 -17.73 -5.26 -3.67
CA LEU A 19 -18.04 -3.87 -4.00
C LEU A 19 -19.13 -3.77 -5.07
N LYS A 20 -19.04 -4.60 -6.11
CA LYS A 20 -20.05 -4.68 -7.17
C LYS A 20 -21.42 -5.13 -6.66
N GLN A 21 -21.48 -6.07 -5.71
CA GLN A 21 -22.73 -6.46 -5.06
C GLN A 21 -23.35 -5.33 -4.24
N HIS A 22 -22.53 -4.40 -3.76
CA HIS A 22 -22.98 -3.19 -3.05
C HIS A 22 -23.29 -2.01 -3.98
N GLY A 23 -23.19 -2.20 -5.30
CA GLY A 23 -23.47 -1.17 -6.30
C GLY A 23 -22.28 -0.24 -6.58
N GLU A 24 -21.08 -0.58 -6.11
CA GLU A 24 -19.84 0.15 -6.39
C GLU A 24 -19.09 -0.49 -7.56
N ASP A 25 -18.77 0.30 -8.59
CA ASP A 25 -18.01 -0.15 -9.75
C ASP A 25 -16.54 0.30 -9.61
N VAL A 26 -15.76 -0.48 -8.87
CA VAL A 26 -14.34 -0.23 -8.61
C VAL A 26 -13.49 -1.21 -9.42
N THR A 27 -12.44 -0.70 -10.07
CA THR A 27 -11.53 -1.53 -10.85
C THR A 27 -10.56 -2.31 -9.95
N GLU A 28 -10.06 -3.44 -10.42
CA GLU A 28 -8.97 -4.17 -9.74
C GLU A 28 -7.76 -3.25 -9.51
N ASP A 29 -7.40 -2.42 -10.48
CA ASP A 29 -6.29 -1.47 -10.36
C ASP A 29 -6.47 -0.47 -9.21
N ALA A 30 -7.70 0.04 -9.03
CA ALA A 30 -8.00 0.92 -7.90
C ALA A 30 -7.93 0.17 -6.56
N ILE A 31 -8.36 -1.09 -6.53
CA ILE A 31 -8.27 -1.95 -5.35
C ILE A 31 -6.81 -2.24 -5.00
N ILE A 32 -5.99 -2.63 -5.98
CA ILE A 32 -4.56 -2.90 -5.80
C ILE A 32 -3.84 -1.63 -5.34
N ARG A 33 -4.13 -0.48 -5.97
CA ARG A 33 -3.56 0.81 -5.58
C ARG A 33 -3.88 1.17 -4.13
N GLN A 34 -5.10 0.89 -3.67
CA GLN A 34 -5.44 1.09 -2.27
C GLN A 34 -4.73 0.06 -1.37
N ALA A 35 -4.67 -1.21 -1.79
CA ALA A 35 -4.00 -2.27 -1.05
C ALA A 35 -2.51 -1.94 -0.81
N VAL A 36 -1.78 -1.55 -1.85
CA VAL A 36 -0.37 -1.15 -1.75
C VAL A 36 -0.17 -0.01 -0.74
N LEU A 37 -1.05 0.99 -0.75
CA LEU A 37 -0.99 2.09 0.22
C LEU A 37 -1.29 1.62 1.64
N ASP A 38 -2.36 0.83 1.82
CA ASP A 38 -2.80 0.33 3.12
C ASP A 38 -1.75 -0.59 3.74
N ILE A 39 -1.14 -1.49 2.96
CA ILE A 39 -0.06 -2.39 3.40
C ILE A 39 1.11 -1.55 3.89
N PHE A 40 1.58 -0.60 3.08
CA PHE A 40 2.72 0.23 3.44
C PHE A 40 2.47 1.08 4.68
N GLN A 41 1.28 1.70 4.79
CA GLN A 41 0.89 2.46 5.98
C GLN A 41 0.80 1.59 7.23
N ASN A 42 0.20 0.40 7.13
CA ASN A 42 0.09 -0.52 8.27
C ASN A 42 1.46 -0.93 8.79
N VAL A 43 2.44 -1.12 7.90
CA VAL A 43 3.81 -1.46 8.31
C VAL A 43 4.49 -0.27 8.99
N LEU A 44 4.34 0.96 8.48
CA LEU A 44 4.84 2.16 9.17
C LEU A 44 4.26 2.24 10.59
N ASP A 45 2.94 2.12 10.71
CA ASP A 45 2.22 2.18 11.99
C ASP A 45 2.71 1.10 12.96
N GLN A 46 3.01 -0.10 12.45
CA GLN A 46 3.53 -1.21 13.24
C GLN A 46 4.97 -0.97 13.72
N ILE A 47 5.84 -0.44 12.86
CA ILE A 47 7.24 -0.17 13.21
C ILE A 47 7.33 0.93 14.26
N GLU A 48 6.47 1.94 14.15
CA GLU A 48 6.48 3.11 15.00
C GLU A 48 5.67 2.94 16.29
N ASP A 49 4.94 1.82 16.43
CA ASP A 49 3.98 1.58 17.52
C ASP A 49 2.94 2.72 17.64
N GLY A 50 2.44 3.15 16.48
CA GLY A 50 1.49 4.26 16.34
C GLY A 50 1.55 4.92 14.96
N HIS A 51 0.57 5.77 14.67
CA HIS A 51 0.44 6.47 13.39
C HIS A 51 1.14 7.83 13.44
N TYR A 52 2.46 7.87 13.24
CA TYR A 52 3.25 9.12 13.26
C TYR A 52 3.57 9.60 11.85
N ASP A 53 3.90 8.67 10.96
CA ASP A 53 4.14 8.94 9.55
C ASP A 53 2.91 8.61 8.70
N THR A 54 2.66 9.40 7.65
CA THR A 54 1.57 9.18 6.70
C THR A 54 2.11 8.95 5.29
N ALA A 55 1.79 7.81 4.72
CA ALA A 55 2.00 7.48 3.32
C ALA A 55 0.89 8.05 2.44
N THR A 56 1.27 8.58 1.27
CA THR A 56 0.33 9.10 0.27
C THR A 56 0.84 8.83 -1.14
N TRP A 57 -0.06 8.84 -2.13
CA TRP A 57 0.33 8.73 -3.54
C TRP A 57 0.84 10.06 -4.10
N ALA A 58 2.01 10.03 -4.72
CA ALA A 58 2.56 11.11 -5.55
C ALA A 58 2.84 10.58 -6.96
N GLY A 59 1.82 10.59 -7.82
CA GLY A 59 1.88 9.94 -9.13
C GLY A 59 1.92 8.42 -8.98
N GLU A 60 2.96 7.76 -9.49
CA GLU A 60 3.18 6.30 -9.37
C GLU A 60 4.06 5.91 -8.17
N GLN A 61 4.39 6.86 -7.30
CA GLN A 61 5.24 6.66 -6.13
C GLN A 61 4.45 6.89 -4.84
N LEU A 62 4.95 6.33 -3.74
CA LEU A 62 4.49 6.65 -2.39
C LEU A 62 5.43 7.70 -1.77
N THR A 63 4.85 8.68 -1.08
CA THR A 63 5.58 9.67 -0.28
C THR A 63 5.20 9.52 1.18
N VAL A 64 6.19 9.60 2.06
CA VAL A 64 5.98 9.57 3.52
C VAL A 64 6.15 10.97 4.07
N THR A 65 5.20 11.39 4.90
CA THR A 65 5.22 12.68 5.59
C THR A 65 5.14 12.44 7.09
N ASP A 66 6.00 13.08 7.87
CA ASP A 66 6.00 12.95 9.32
C ASP A 66 4.86 13.73 9.99
N ILE A 67 4.76 13.59 11.31
CA ILE A 67 3.79 14.31 12.15
C ILE A 67 3.90 15.85 12.06
N ASN A 68 5.04 16.38 11.60
CA ASN A 68 5.26 17.81 11.41
C ASN A 68 4.86 18.30 10.00
N GLY A 69 4.45 17.39 9.11
CA GLY A 69 4.12 17.71 7.73
C GLY A 69 5.33 17.76 6.80
N GLU A 70 6.50 17.27 7.24
CA GLU A 70 7.71 17.20 6.41
C GLU A 70 7.77 15.88 5.64
N GLN A 71 8.02 15.95 4.33
CA GLN A 71 8.22 14.74 3.53
C GLN A 71 9.57 14.11 3.85
N THR A 72 9.57 12.93 4.46
CA THR A 72 10.77 12.22 4.92
C THR A 72 11.27 11.18 3.92
N ALA A 73 10.38 10.59 3.12
CA ALA A 73 10.74 9.54 2.18
C ALA A 73 9.93 9.57 0.87
N THR A 74 10.48 8.92 -0.15
CA THR A 74 9.78 8.59 -1.40
C THR A 74 10.13 7.16 -1.78
N VAL A 75 9.11 6.36 -2.10
CA VAL A 75 9.22 4.96 -2.45
C VAL A 75 8.67 4.76 -3.86
N ALA A 76 9.53 4.28 -4.75
CA ALA A 76 9.17 3.94 -6.13
C ALA A 76 8.85 2.44 -6.25
N PRO A 77 8.08 2.02 -7.27
CA PRO A 77 7.93 0.60 -7.58
C PRO A 77 9.28 -0.05 -7.94
N GLN A 78 9.34 -1.39 -7.85
CA GLN A 78 10.50 -2.16 -8.32
C GLN A 78 10.54 -2.27 -9.84
N GLY A 79 9.36 -2.40 -10.47
CA GLY A 79 9.18 -2.42 -11.91
C GLY A 79 8.62 -1.10 -12.44
N ASP A 80 7.67 -1.20 -13.37
CA ASP A 80 7.08 -0.03 -14.04
C ASP A 80 6.08 0.72 -13.14
N THR A 81 5.25 -0.03 -12.39
CA THR A 81 4.23 0.50 -11.46
C THR A 81 4.01 -0.49 -10.33
N PHE A 82 3.55 -0.01 -9.16
CA PHE A 82 3.20 -0.90 -8.06
C PHE A 82 2.07 -1.86 -8.40
N ILE A 83 1.16 -1.46 -9.29
CA ILE A 83 0.08 -2.34 -9.77
C ILE A 83 0.66 -3.51 -10.57
N ALA A 84 1.63 -3.24 -11.46
CA ALA A 84 2.30 -4.28 -12.23
C ALA A 84 3.11 -5.22 -11.32
N ASP A 85 3.84 -4.66 -10.35
CA ASP A 85 4.62 -5.43 -9.38
C ASP A 85 3.71 -6.37 -8.57
N PHE A 86 2.61 -5.85 -8.03
CA PHE A 86 1.64 -6.61 -7.25
C PHE A 86 0.99 -7.73 -8.07
N ARG A 87 0.58 -7.45 -9.32
CA ARG A 87 -0.01 -8.46 -10.22
C ARG A 87 0.99 -9.55 -10.59
N GLN A 88 2.27 -9.21 -10.70
CA GLN A 88 3.33 -10.16 -11.01
C GLN A 88 3.64 -11.05 -9.80
N ASN A 89 3.77 -10.45 -8.62
CA ASN A 89 4.06 -11.14 -7.38
C ASN A 89 3.70 -10.25 -6.18
N ALA A 90 2.53 -10.50 -5.57
CA ALA A 90 2.03 -9.74 -4.44
C ALA A 90 2.93 -9.91 -3.20
N ASP A 91 3.28 -11.15 -2.84
CA ASP A 91 4.19 -11.45 -1.72
C ASP A 91 5.52 -10.68 -1.83
N ALA A 92 6.15 -10.67 -3.01
CA ALA A 92 7.40 -9.94 -3.21
C ALA A 92 7.22 -8.42 -3.14
N THR A 93 6.04 -7.92 -3.51
CA THR A 93 5.68 -6.50 -3.38
C THR A 93 5.51 -6.14 -1.91
N GLU A 94 4.88 -7.00 -1.11
CA GLU A 94 4.72 -6.82 0.34
C GLU A 94 6.07 -6.81 1.05
N ASP A 95 6.92 -7.81 0.81
CA ASP A 95 8.29 -7.87 1.34
C ASP A 95 9.08 -6.60 0.99
N TYR A 96 8.89 -6.08 -0.23
CA TYR A 96 9.53 -4.85 -0.66
C TYR A 96 9.01 -3.63 0.11
N LEU A 97 7.69 -3.48 0.22
CA LEU A 97 7.05 -2.39 0.96
C LEU A 97 7.50 -2.40 2.43
N GLU A 98 7.59 -3.57 3.06
CA GLU A 98 8.11 -3.70 4.42
C GLU A 98 9.54 -3.18 4.54
N GLN A 99 10.43 -3.60 3.65
CA GLN A 99 11.82 -3.12 3.63
C GLN A 99 11.93 -1.61 3.39
N GLN A 100 11.03 -1.03 2.60
CA GLN A 100 11.01 0.41 2.36
C GLN A 100 10.44 1.17 3.55
N ALA A 101 9.45 0.62 4.25
CA ALA A 101 8.86 1.21 5.44
C ALA A 101 9.89 1.28 6.58
N ILE A 102 10.66 0.20 6.79
CA ILE A 102 11.79 0.17 7.74
C ILE A 102 12.79 1.29 7.45
N LYS A 103 13.13 1.49 6.17
CA LYS A 103 14.05 2.57 5.77
C LYS A 103 13.44 3.96 5.97
N ALA A 104 12.14 4.11 5.69
CA ALA A 104 11.43 5.37 5.75
C ALA A 104 11.22 5.87 7.19
N SER A 105 10.85 4.97 8.12
CA SER A 105 10.65 5.30 9.55
C SER A 105 11.97 5.61 10.29
N GLY A 106 13.11 5.52 9.60
CA GLY A 106 14.43 5.77 10.19
C GLY A 106 14.93 4.64 11.09
N ALA A 107 14.21 3.51 11.18
CA ALA A 107 14.67 2.29 11.82
C ALA A 107 15.90 1.75 11.06
N ARG A 108 17.06 1.72 11.71
CA ARG A 108 18.34 1.21 11.17
C ARG A 108 18.89 0.09 12.02
#